data_AF-A0AAN7SEU7-F1
#
_entry.id   AF-A0AAN7SEU7-F1
#
_cell.length_a   1.000
_cell.length_b   1.000
_cell.length_c   1.000
_cell.angle_alpha   90.00
_cell.angle_beta   90.00
_cell.angle_gamma   90.00
#
_symmetry.space_group_name_H-M   'P 1'
#
loop_
_entity.id
_entity.type
_entity.pdbx_description
1 polymer ?
#
loop_
_entity_poly.entity_id
_entity_poly.type
_entity_poly.pdbx_seq_one_letter_code
_entity_poly.pdbx_strand_id
1 'polypeptide(L)'
;MAGSETGSYHSSAPELMVSSLICKAMANHREMGKLKNMSQFDLEWLSKEYLKQNTGHTEIHDAWEKLPLSIRNDDEMKSYRLCTKHWNLPEQRVHIDGPPPQIRHCFECKKQVK
;
A
#
# COMPACT_ATOMS: atom_id res chain seq x y z
N MET A 1 -44.70 -30.51 -22.43
CA MET A 1 -44.07 -29.18 -22.40
C MET A 1 -43.20 -29.14 -21.17
N ALA A 2 -41.90 -29.00 -21.38
CA ALA A 2 -40.86 -29.06 -20.35
C ALA A 2 -40.78 -27.73 -19.59
N GLY A 3 -40.51 -27.81 -18.30
CA GLY A 3 -40.15 -26.67 -17.44
C GLY A 3 -40.17 -27.12 -15.97
N SER A 4 -39.25 -26.75 -15.10
CA SER A 4 -38.00 -26.00 -15.21
C SER A 4 -37.19 -26.39 -13.97
N GLU A 5 -35.90 -26.64 -14.16
CA GLU A 5 -34.96 -26.99 -13.09
C GLU A 5 -34.82 -25.81 -12.12
N THR A 6 -35.20 -26.02 -10.85
CA THR A 6 -34.89 -25.08 -9.77
C THR A 6 -33.51 -25.41 -9.23
N GLY A 7 -32.49 -24.82 -9.84
CA GLY A 7 -31.14 -24.80 -9.29
C GLY A 7 -31.11 -24.03 -7.98
N SER A 8 -31.14 -24.74 -6.86
CA SER A 8 -30.78 -24.21 -5.54
C SER A 8 -29.31 -23.78 -5.58
N TYR A 9 -29.06 -22.50 -5.86
CA TYR A 9 -27.79 -21.85 -5.57
C TYR A 9 -27.61 -21.79 -4.06
N HIS A 10 -27.00 -22.83 -3.48
CA HIS A 10 -26.31 -22.73 -2.20
C HIS A 10 -25.10 -21.79 -2.38
N SER A 11 -25.35 -20.48 -2.36
CA SER A 11 -24.27 -19.48 -2.32
C SER A 11 -23.67 -19.46 -0.91
N SER A 12 -22.48 -20.03 -0.84
CA SER A 12 -21.60 -20.12 0.31
C SER A 12 -21.48 -18.79 1.08
N ALA A 13 -21.98 -18.78 2.31
CA ALA A 13 -21.81 -17.72 3.30
C ALA A 13 -20.39 -17.09 3.44
N PRO A 14 -19.25 -17.77 3.19
CA PRO A 14 -17.94 -17.13 3.27
C PRO A 14 -17.71 -15.97 2.28
N GLU A 15 -18.28 -16.00 1.07
CA GLU A 15 -18.04 -14.94 0.08
C GLU A 15 -18.68 -13.60 0.47
N LEU A 16 -19.84 -13.66 1.13
CA LEU A 16 -20.55 -12.47 1.62
C LEU A 16 -19.84 -11.83 2.83
N MET A 17 -19.19 -12.63 3.69
CA MET A 17 -18.38 -12.12 4.80
C MET A 17 -17.08 -11.46 4.33
N VAL A 18 -16.40 -12.06 3.34
CA VAL A 18 -15.20 -11.48 2.73
C VAL A 18 -15.54 -10.17 2.02
N SER A 19 -16.66 -10.13 1.30
CA SER A 19 -17.14 -8.91 0.65
C SER A 19 -17.49 -7.80 1.66
N SER A 20 -18.10 -8.14 2.80
CA SER A 20 -18.41 -7.19 3.88
C SER A 20 -17.16 -6.62 4.58
N LEU A 21 -16.12 -7.44 4.78
CA LEU A 21 -14.85 -7.01 5.37
C LEU A 21 -14.04 -6.14 4.40
N ILE A 22 -13.99 -6.51 3.12
CA ILE A 22 -13.38 -5.71 2.06
C ILE A 22 -14.11 -4.36 1.91
N CYS A 23 -15.45 -4.37 1.95
CA CYS A 23 -16.25 -3.15 1.91
C CYS A 23 -16.07 -2.27 3.16
N LYS A 24 -15.85 -2.84 4.35
CA LYS A 24 -15.51 -2.08 5.57
C LYS A 24 -14.12 -1.44 5.50
N ALA A 25 -13.13 -2.16 4.97
CA ALA A 25 -11.78 -1.62 4.76
C ALA A 25 -11.78 -0.46 3.74
N MET A 26 -12.59 -0.54 2.68
CA MET A 26 -12.74 0.55 1.70
C MET A 26 -13.61 1.72 2.21
N ALA A 27 -14.68 1.45 2.95
CA ALA A 27 -15.58 2.47 3.50
C ALA A 27 -14.91 3.30 4.61
N ASN A 28 -13.96 2.73 5.37
CA ASN A 28 -13.21 3.46 6.38
C ASN A 28 -12.22 4.49 5.77
N HIS A 29 -11.81 4.38 4.50
CA HIS A 29 -10.77 5.23 3.91
C HIS A 29 -11.07 6.74 4.01
N ARG A 30 -12.33 7.16 3.87
CA ARG A 30 -12.65 8.60 3.96
C ARG A 30 -12.42 9.17 5.37
N GLU A 31 -12.28 8.33 6.39
CA GLU A 31 -12.10 8.69 7.79
C GLU A 31 -10.77 8.18 8.43
N MET A 32 -9.98 7.31 7.78
CA MET A 32 -8.82 6.65 8.43
C MET A 32 -7.60 7.54 8.73
N GLY A 33 -7.60 8.81 8.31
CA GLY A 33 -6.46 9.70 8.53
C GLY A 33 -5.15 9.21 7.91
N LYS A 34 -4.02 9.78 8.34
CA LYS A 34 -2.69 9.40 7.83
C LYS A 34 -2.33 7.97 8.27
N LEU A 35 -1.74 7.15 7.39
CA LEU A 35 -1.32 5.76 7.70
C LEU A 35 -0.54 5.63 9.03
N LYS A 36 0.29 6.62 9.34
CA LYS A 36 1.09 6.67 10.57
C LYS A 36 0.26 6.66 11.85
N ASN A 37 -1.03 6.99 11.81
CA ASN A 37 -1.92 6.97 12.96
C ASN A 37 -2.73 5.66 13.09
N MET A 38 -2.67 4.79 12.08
CA MET A 38 -3.41 3.53 12.09
C MET A 38 -2.77 2.48 12.98
N SER A 39 -3.58 1.56 13.52
CA SER A 39 -3.08 0.40 14.25
C SER A 39 -2.43 -0.61 13.28
N GLN A 40 -1.58 -1.49 13.81
CA GLN A 40 -1.00 -2.58 13.00
C GLN A 40 -2.10 -3.51 12.44
N PHE A 41 -3.15 -3.76 13.21
CA PHE A 41 -4.30 -4.56 12.79
C PHE A 41 -5.00 -3.97 11.57
N ASP A 42 -5.25 -2.65 11.56
CA ASP A 42 -5.90 -1.99 10.43
C ASP A 42 -4.99 -1.99 9.18
N LEU A 43 -3.68 -1.83 9.38
CA LEU A 43 -2.70 -1.89 8.28
C LEU A 43 -2.57 -3.30 7.68
N GLU A 44 -2.91 -4.35 8.43
CA GLU A 44 -2.92 -5.74 7.95
C GLU A 44 -3.96 -6.00 6.86
N TRP A 45 -5.06 -5.25 6.89
CA TRP A 45 -6.12 -5.35 5.90
C TRP A 45 -5.85 -4.53 4.63
N LEU A 46 -4.80 -3.69 4.61
CA LEU A 46 -4.47 -2.88 3.45
C LEU A 46 -3.70 -3.69 2.41
N SER A 47 -4.18 -3.64 1.17
CA SER A 47 -3.50 -4.25 0.04
C SER A 47 -2.35 -3.38 -0.47
N LYS A 48 -1.38 -4.01 -1.13
CA LYS A 48 -0.30 -3.32 -1.85
C LYS A 48 -0.84 -2.29 -2.85
N GLU A 49 -1.85 -2.66 -3.64
CA GLU A 49 -2.45 -1.78 -4.65
C GLU A 49 -3.14 -0.57 -4.01
N TYR A 50 -3.81 -0.78 -2.87
CA TYR A 50 -4.37 0.31 -2.09
C TYR A 50 -3.29 1.28 -1.64
N LEU A 51 -2.21 0.77 -1.05
CA LEU A 51 -1.09 1.60 -0.58
C LEU A 51 -0.48 2.39 -1.73
N LYS A 52 -0.34 1.79 -2.92
CA LYS A 52 0.20 2.49 -4.10
C LYS A 52 -0.68 3.63 -4.60
N GLN A 53 -1.99 3.43 -4.62
CA GLN A 53 -2.93 4.37 -5.22
C GLN A 53 -3.34 5.51 -4.27
N ASN A 54 -3.28 5.27 -2.96
CA ASN A 54 -3.93 6.15 -1.99
C ASN A 54 -2.98 6.79 -0.97
N THR A 55 -1.68 6.51 -1.04
CA THR A 55 -0.73 7.04 -0.07
C THR A 55 0.07 8.21 -0.62
N GLY A 56 0.23 9.23 0.22
CA GLY A 56 1.09 10.37 -0.04
C GLY A 56 2.57 10.00 0.01
N HIS A 57 3.40 10.90 -0.52
CA HIS A 57 4.84 10.72 -0.70
C HIS A 57 5.59 10.19 0.54
N THR A 58 5.20 10.63 1.75
CA THR A 58 5.86 10.26 3.01
C THR A 58 5.14 9.18 3.82
N GLU A 59 3.90 8.82 3.49
CA GLU A 59 3.04 8.03 4.39
C GLU A 59 3.50 6.58 4.53
N ILE A 60 3.94 5.95 3.45
CA ILE A 60 4.52 4.60 3.48
C ILE A 60 5.79 4.59 4.33
N HIS A 61 6.60 5.64 4.28
CA HIS A 61 7.82 5.75 5.08
C HIS A 61 7.49 5.89 6.57
N ASP A 62 6.56 6.78 6.91
CA ASP A 62 6.16 7.02 8.30
C ASP A 62 5.50 5.79 8.95
N ALA A 63 4.75 5.00 8.17
CA ALA A 63 4.06 3.82 8.66
C ALA A 63 4.87 2.52 8.52
N TRP A 64 6.09 2.58 7.94
CA TRP A 64 6.82 1.42 7.45
C TRP A 64 6.91 0.27 8.46
N GLU A 65 7.31 0.55 9.70
CA GLU A 65 7.50 -0.48 10.74
C GLU A 65 6.21 -1.18 11.17
N LYS A 66 5.06 -0.56 10.93
CA LYS A 66 3.74 -1.12 11.24
C LYS A 66 3.10 -1.82 10.05
N LEU A 67 3.68 -1.70 8.85
CA LEU A 67 3.16 -2.39 7.68
C LEU A 67 3.37 -3.90 7.81
N PRO A 68 2.46 -4.69 7.22
CA PRO A 68 2.57 -6.15 7.20
C PRO A 68 3.92 -6.61 6.63
N LEU A 69 4.41 -7.75 7.13
CA LEU A 69 5.70 -8.29 6.70
C LEU A 69 5.71 -8.60 5.20
N SER A 70 4.59 -9.04 4.64
CA SER A 70 4.41 -9.25 3.20
C SER A 70 4.69 -7.98 2.39
N ILE A 71 4.22 -6.83 2.86
CA ILE A 71 4.47 -5.51 2.25
C ILE A 71 5.92 -5.08 2.46
N ARG A 72 6.47 -5.25 3.66
CA ARG A 72 7.86 -4.86 3.95
C ARG A 72 8.90 -5.67 3.18
N ASN A 73 8.58 -6.93 2.85
CA ASN A 73 9.46 -7.80 2.08
C ASN A 73 9.37 -7.58 0.56
N ASP A 74 8.30 -6.95 0.08
CA ASP A 74 8.08 -6.65 -1.34
C ASP A 74 9.02 -5.53 -1.82
N ASP A 75 9.82 -5.82 -2.85
CA ASP A 75 10.84 -4.88 -3.35
C ASP A 75 10.25 -3.64 -4.02
N GLU A 76 9.08 -3.77 -4.67
CA GLU A 76 8.38 -2.62 -5.20
C GLU A 76 7.95 -1.70 -4.05
N MET A 77 7.42 -2.24 -2.97
CA MET A 77 7.01 -1.49 -1.78
C MET A 77 8.17 -0.84 -1.04
N LYS A 78 9.32 -1.53 -0.93
CA LYS A 78 10.56 -0.92 -0.41
C LYS A 78 10.96 0.30 -1.23
N SER A 79 10.72 0.29 -2.53
CA SER A 79 11.06 1.39 -3.43
C SER A 79 10.24 2.67 -3.19
N TYR A 80 9.08 2.58 -2.53
CA TYR A 80 8.27 3.74 -2.13
C TYR A 80 8.78 4.43 -0.85
N ARG A 81 9.69 3.80 -0.09
CA ARG A 81 10.31 4.45 1.07
C ARG A 81 11.15 5.64 0.63
N LEU A 82 11.28 6.63 1.51
CA LEU A 82 12.18 7.77 1.30
C LEU A 82 13.66 7.33 1.31
N CYS A 83 14.42 7.86 0.36
CA CYS A 83 15.85 7.69 0.25
C CYS A 83 16.57 8.79 1.05
N THR A 84 16.81 8.55 2.33
CA THR A 84 17.56 9.47 3.18
C THR A 84 19.07 9.42 2.94
N LYS A 85 19.59 8.27 2.48
CA LYS A 85 21.02 8.04 2.23
C LYS A 85 21.62 8.98 1.18
N HIS A 86 20.85 9.32 0.15
CA HIS A 86 21.30 10.17 -0.96
C HIS A 86 20.61 11.53 -0.98
N TRP A 87 19.92 11.90 0.11
CA TRP A 87 19.25 13.18 0.20
C TRP A 87 20.28 14.31 0.23
N ASN A 88 20.02 15.39 -0.53
CA ASN A 88 20.91 16.54 -0.70
C ASN A 88 22.32 16.23 -1.22
N LEU A 89 22.52 15.09 -1.88
CA LEU A 89 23.76 14.85 -2.62
C LEU A 89 23.79 15.70 -3.91
N PRO A 90 24.94 16.30 -4.28
CA PRO A 90 25.08 17.10 -5.50
C PRO A 90 24.67 16.37 -6.79
N GLU A 91 24.77 15.04 -6.79
CA GLU A 91 24.40 14.17 -7.91
C GLU A 91 22.86 14.02 -8.05
N GLN A 92 22.08 14.33 -7.01
CA GLN A 92 20.61 14.38 -7.05
C GLN A 92 20.12 15.78 -7.47
N ARG A 93 20.40 16.16 -8.73
CA ARG A 93 20.07 17.48 -9.30
C ARG A 93 18.61 17.95 -9.16
N VAL A 94 17.68 17.05 -8.84
CA VAL A 94 16.23 17.29 -8.86
C VAL A 94 15.66 17.64 -7.46
N HIS A 95 16.44 17.52 -6.38
CA HIS A 95 15.90 17.56 -5.01
C HIS A 95 16.70 18.37 -3.99
N ILE A 96 17.58 19.28 -4.43
CA ILE A 96 18.25 20.21 -3.52
C ILE A 96 17.17 21.06 -2.82
N ASP A 97 17.19 21.09 -1.49
CA ASP A 97 16.24 21.82 -0.62
C ASP A 97 14.78 21.32 -0.61
N GLY A 98 14.50 20.14 -1.17
CA GLY A 98 13.19 19.46 -1.11
C GLY A 98 13.14 18.30 -0.11
N PRO A 99 11.96 17.68 0.12
CA PRO A 99 11.89 16.43 0.87
C PRO A 99 12.70 15.33 0.17
N PRO A 100 13.22 14.33 0.91
CA PRO A 100 13.94 13.22 0.31
C PRO A 100 13.08 12.53 -0.77
N PRO A 101 13.63 12.17 -1.93
CA PRO A 101 12.87 11.42 -2.94
C PRO A 101 12.56 10.02 -2.43
N GLN A 102 11.57 9.34 -3.04
CA GLN A 102 11.43 7.89 -2.84
C GLN A 102 12.64 7.16 -3.44
N ILE A 103 12.97 5.97 -2.93
CA ILE A 103 14.07 5.13 -3.43
C ILE A 103 13.93 4.88 -4.95
N ARG A 104 12.71 4.64 -5.44
CA ARG A 104 12.41 4.51 -6.89
C ARG A 104 12.65 5.77 -7.72
N HIS A 105 12.81 6.92 -7.09
CA HIS A 105 13.10 8.19 -7.76
C HIS A 105 14.52 8.68 -7.48
N CYS A 106 15.25 8.05 -6.56
CA CYS A 106 16.65 8.35 -6.29
C CYS A 106 17.55 7.85 -7.42
N PHE A 107 18.34 8.76 -8.00
CA PHE A 107 19.24 8.43 -9.11
C PHE A 107 20.41 7.53 -8.68
N GLU A 108 20.96 7.71 -7.48
CA GLU A 108 22.04 6.84 -6.97
C GLU A 108 21.55 5.43 -6.63
N CYS A 109 20.34 5.29 -6.06
CA CYS A 109 19.75 3.97 -5.83
C CYS A 109 19.51 3.23 -7.14
N LYS A 110 19.02 3.92 -8.18
CA LYS A 110 18.81 3.32 -9.50
C LYS A 110 20.08 2.81 -10.16
N LYS A 111 21.23 3.46 -9.95
CA LYS A 111 22.51 2.99 -10.49
C LYS A 111 23.00 1.67 -9.89
N GLN A 112 22.63 1.40 -8.64
CA GLN A 112 23.09 0.22 -7.89
C GLN A 112 22.28 -1.04 -8.20
N VAL A 113 21.13 -0.92 -8.87
CA VAL A 113 20.29 -2.06 -9.30
C VAL A 113 20.79 -2.62 -10.66
N LYS A 114 22.11 -2.65 -10.87
CA LYS A 114 22.75 -3.22 -12.07
C LYS A 114 23.37 -4.57 -11.76
#